data_AF-A0AB74LX73-F1
#
_entry.id   AF-A0AB74LX73-F1
#
_cell.length_a   1.000
_cell.length_b   1.000
_cell.length_c   1.000
_cell.angle_alpha   90.00
_cell.angle_beta   90.00
_cell.angle_gamma   90.00
#
_symmetry.space_group_name_H-M   'P 1'
#
loop_
_entity.id
_entity.type
_entity.pdbx_description
1 polymer ?
#
loop_
_entity_poly.entity_id
_entity_poly.type
_entity_poly.pdbx_seq_one_letter_code
_entity_poly.pdbx_strand_id
1 'polypeptide(L)'
;MTQTKTTILAAFGLVLCLGPAFAAPSCLEGRAKVDEASALRYQARQEARLGNHDRVCDTLDEIGDRYNEARDAFEDCGAGVVAIELRTELRNLRIAKQVNRCD
;
A
#
# COMPACT_ATOMS: atom_id res chain seq x y z
N MET A 1 56.86 0.40 3.88
CA MET A 1 55.84 1.43 4.22
C MET A 1 55.17 1.86 2.92
N THR A 2 54.18 1.08 2.47
CA THR A 2 52.73 1.25 2.69
C THR A 2 52.08 2.06 1.58
N GLN A 3 51.50 1.28 0.67
CA GLN A 3 50.54 1.58 -0.38
C GLN A 3 49.32 2.31 0.20
N THR A 4 49.19 3.62 0.01
CA THR A 4 48.10 4.43 0.59
C THR A 4 47.59 5.52 -0.37
N LYS A 5 47.28 5.17 -1.63
CA LYS A 5 46.61 6.15 -2.54
C LYS A 5 45.37 5.63 -3.28
N THR A 6 44.99 4.37 -3.10
CA THR A 6 43.91 3.76 -3.92
C THR A 6 42.59 3.55 -3.18
N THR A 7 42.47 3.98 -1.91
CA THR A 7 41.29 3.71 -1.06
C THR A 7 40.30 4.87 -0.92
N ILE A 8 40.58 6.05 -1.49
CA ILE A 8 39.70 7.23 -1.31
C ILE A 8 38.61 7.32 -2.39
N LEU A 9 38.82 6.75 -3.58
CA LEU A 9 37.86 6.83 -4.69
C LEU A 9 36.68 5.84 -4.59
N ALA A 10 36.79 4.80 -3.75
CA ALA A 10 35.72 3.80 -3.62
C ALA A 10 34.58 4.24 -2.68
N ALA A 11 34.79 5.24 -1.83
CA ALA A 11 33.78 5.67 -0.85
C ALA A 11 32.72 6.63 -1.42
N PHE A 12 33.01 7.31 -2.53
CA PHE A 12 32.06 8.25 -3.16
C PHE A 12 31.08 7.59 -4.14
N GLY A 13 31.34 6.37 -4.59
CA GLY A 13 30.49 5.67 -5.57
C GLY A 13 29.23 5.02 -4.97
N LEU A 14 29.20 4.78 -3.66
CA LEU A 14 28.14 3.95 -3.04
C LEU A 14 26.96 4.75 -2.46
N VAL A 15 26.94 6.07 -2.63
CA VAL A 15 25.86 6.94 -2.12
C VAL A 15 24.76 7.20 -3.17
N LEU A 16 25.00 6.87 -4.45
CA LEU A 16 24.07 7.21 -5.55
C LEU A 16 22.97 6.18 -5.84
N CYS A 17 22.91 5.04 -5.14
CA CYS A 17 21.89 4.00 -5.39
C CYS A 17 20.76 3.95 -4.36
N LEU A 18 20.71 4.89 -3.41
CA LEU A 18 19.65 4.96 -2.39
C LEU A 18 18.78 6.22 -2.52
N GLY A 19 18.87 6.92 -3.66
CA GLY A 19 17.95 8.02 -3.97
C GLY A 19 16.52 7.49 -4.03
N PRO A 20 15.54 8.16 -3.39
CA PRO A 20 14.16 7.73 -3.44
C PRO A 20 13.79 7.71 -4.92
N ALA A 21 13.22 6.60 -5.39
CA ALA A 21 12.47 6.63 -6.63
C ALA A 21 11.54 7.86 -6.52
N PHE A 22 11.85 8.92 -7.26
CA PHE A 22 11.00 10.09 -7.37
C PHE A 22 9.70 9.53 -7.93
N ALA A 23 8.77 9.31 -7.00
CA ALA A 23 7.55 8.58 -7.22
C ALA A 23 6.87 9.24 -8.41
N ALA A 24 6.60 8.47 -9.46
CA ALA A 24 5.63 8.92 -10.44
C ALA A 24 4.37 9.35 -9.67
N PRO A 25 3.66 10.41 -10.08
CA PRO A 25 2.51 10.94 -9.33
C PRO A 25 1.52 9.83 -8.93
N SER A 26 1.37 8.80 -9.77
CA SER A 26 0.58 7.59 -9.50
C SER A 26 1.09 6.76 -8.31
N CYS A 27 2.39 6.67 -8.03
CA CYS A 27 2.88 6.02 -6.80
C CYS A 27 2.49 6.80 -5.53
N LEU A 28 2.42 8.13 -5.58
CA LEU A 28 1.99 8.94 -4.43
C LEU A 28 0.50 8.80 -4.22
N GLU A 29 -0.28 8.84 -5.31
CA GLU A 29 -1.71 8.57 -5.29
C GLU A 29 -2.00 7.17 -4.74
N GLY A 30 -1.29 6.14 -5.22
CA GLY A 30 -1.42 4.79 -4.71
C GLY A 30 -1.17 4.68 -3.20
N ARG A 31 -0.14 5.37 -2.68
CA ARG A 31 0.11 5.45 -1.22
C ARG A 31 -1.02 6.16 -0.48
N ALA A 32 -1.50 7.29 -0.98
CA ALA A 32 -2.60 8.02 -0.37
C ALA A 32 -3.88 7.15 -0.28
N LYS A 33 -4.16 6.36 -1.33
CA LYS A 33 -5.28 5.41 -1.34
C LYS A 33 -5.12 4.25 -0.37
N VAL A 34 -3.89 3.75 -0.17
CA VAL A 34 -3.61 2.77 0.90
C VAL A 34 -3.87 3.38 2.29
N ASP A 35 -3.46 4.63 2.50
CA ASP A 35 -3.68 5.32 3.77
C ASP A 35 -5.17 5.56 4.03
N GLU A 36 -5.94 6.00 3.02
CA GLU A 36 -7.40 6.10 3.07
C GLU A 36 -8.05 4.76 3.46
N ALA A 37 -7.67 3.67 2.78
CA ALA A 37 -8.17 2.33 3.08
C ALA A 37 -7.82 1.87 4.52
N SER A 38 -6.65 2.26 5.04
CA SER A 38 -6.22 1.95 6.40
C SER A 38 -7.10 2.64 7.45
N ALA A 39 -7.51 3.89 7.19
CA ALA A 39 -8.42 4.64 8.03
C ALA A 39 -9.82 4.02 8.01
N LEU A 40 -10.32 3.65 6.84
CA LEU A 40 -11.61 2.95 6.70
C LEU A 40 -11.59 1.59 7.41
N ARG A 41 -10.48 0.84 7.37
CA ARG A 41 -10.36 -0.41 8.15
C ARG A 41 -10.48 -0.19 9.64
N TYR A 42 -9.96 0.92 10.16
CA TYR A 42 -10.18 1.29 11.55
C TYR A 42 -11.65 1.59 11.81
N GLN A 43 -12.30 2.35 10.93
CA GLN A 43 -13.72 2.67 11.02
C GLN A 43 -14.61 1.41 11.00
N ALA A 44 -14.42 0.49 10.05
CA ALA A 44 -15.19 -0.76 9.96
C ALA A 44 -15.08 -1.59 11.25
N ARG A 45 -13.92 -1.60 11.90
CA ARG A 45 -13.77 -2.27 13.22
C ARG A 45 -14.56 -1.58 14.31
N GLN A 46 -14.65 -0.25 14.30
CA GLN A 46 -15.49 0.47 15.28
C GLN A 46 -16.98 0.22 15.02
N GLU A 47 -17.41 0.24 13.76
CA GLU A 47 -18.80 -0.02 13.39
C GLU A 47 -19.22 -1.45 13.75
N ALA A 48 -18.34 -2.43 13.54
CA ALA A 48 -18.56 -3.81 13.97
C ALA A 48 -18.72 -3.92 15.50
N ARG A 49 -17.92 -3.17 16.27
CA ARG A 49 -18.05 -3.12 17.75
C ARG A 49 -19.37 -2.48 18.19
N LEU A 50 -19.89 -1.55 17.42
CA LEU A 50 -21.19 -0.91 17.66
C LEU A 50 -22.37 -1.76 17.15
N GLY A 51 -22.10 -2.88 16.48
CA GLY A 51 -23.14 -3.74 15.90
C GLY A 51 -23.83 -3.15 14.67
N ASN A 52 -23.24 -2.14 14.03
CA ASN A 52 -23.81 -1.50 12.84
C ASN A 52 -23.41 -2.27 11.57
N HIS A 53 -24.11 -3.36 11.31
CA HIS A 53 -23.81 -4.30 10.22
C HIS A 53 -23.82 -3.65 8.83
N ASP A 54 -24.88 -2.92 8.47
CA ASP A 54 -24.99 -2.27 7.16
C ASP A 54 -23.79 -1.34 6.90
N ARG A 55 -23.44 -0.53 7.90
CA ARG A 55 -22.32 0.41 7.78
C ARG A 55 -20.97 -0.29 7.68
N VAL A 56 -20.80 -1.43 8.36
CA VAL A 56 -19.60 -2.27 8.18
C VAL A 56 -19.49 -2.73 6.75
N CYS A 57 -20.60 -3.19 6.14
CA CYS A 57 -20.60 -3.65 4.76
C CYS A 57 -20.27 -2.51 3.78
N ASP A 58 -20.89 -1.35 3.93
CA ASP A 58 -20.58 -0.15 3.14
C ASP A 58 -19.09 0.24 3.26
N THR A 59 -18.57 0.26 4.48
CA THR A 59 -17.15 0.60 4.72
C THR A 59 -16.22 -0.46 4.13
N LEU A 60 -16.57 -1.75 4.17
CA LEU A 60 -15.80 -2.82 3.54
C LEU A 60 -15.84 -2.74 2.01
N ASP A 61 -16.93 -2.27 1.42
CA ASP A 61 -17.03 -1.96 -0.02
C ASP A 61 -16.08 -0.82 -0.38
N GLU A 62 -16.13 0.29 0.35
CA GLU A 62 -15.27 1.44 0.10
C GLU A 62 -13.77 1.10 0.24
N ILE A 63 -13.39 0.28 1.23
CA ILE A 63 -12.01 -0.22 1.35
C ILE A 63 -11.58 -0.96 0.07
N GLY A 64 -12.49 -1.73 -0.53
CA GLY A 64 -12.24 -2.46 -1.77
C GLY A 64 -11.96 -1.52 -2.93
N ASP A 65 -12.75 -0.45 -3.04
CA ASP A 65 -12.56 0.57 -4.07
C ASP A 65 -11.22 1.29 -3.91
N ARG A 66 -10.87 1.70 -2.68
CA ARG A 66 -9.57 2.32 -2.39
C ARG A 66 -8.39 1.41 -2.72
N TYR A 67 -8.49 0.11 -2.43
CA TYR A 67 -7.44 -0.84 -2.80
C TYR A 67 -7.35 -1.10 -4.30
N ASN A 68 -8.46 -1.08 -5.05
CA ASN A 68 -8.40 -1.15 -6.51
C ASN A 68 -7.76 0.11 -7.09
N GLU A 69 -8.19 1.31 -6.65
CA GLU A 69 -7.58 2.60 -7.03
C GLU A 69 -6.08 2.59 -6.73
N ALA A 70 -5.68 2.15 -5.54
CA ALA A 70 -4.27 2.05 -5.16
C ALA A 70 -3.47 1.08 -6.05
N ARG A 71 -4.05 -0.09 -6.34
CA ARG A 71 -3.41 -1.12 -7.16
C ARG A 71 -3.13 -0.58 -8.54
N ASP A 72 -4.13 0.01 -9.18
CA ASP A 72 -4.03 0.52 -10.55
C ASP A 72 -2.97 1.64 -10.59
N ALA A 73 -2.94 2.53 -9.60
CA ALA A 73 -1.93 3.57 -9.49
C ALA A 73 -0.49 3.02 -9.29
N PHE A 74 -0.31 1.93 -8.53
CA PHE A 74 0.98 1.26 -8.40
C PHE A 74 1.38 0.49 -9.67
N GLU A 75 0.43 -0.11 -10.39
CA GLU A 75 0.68 -0.73 -11.69
C GLU A 75 1.18 0.31 -12.69
N ASP A 76 0.49 1.46 -12.78
CA ASP A 76 0.86 2.58 -13.65
C ASP A 76 2.23 3.18 -13.33
N CYS A 77 2.59 3.22 -12.04
CA CYS A 77 3.91 3.69 -11.60
C CYS A 77 5.05 2.67 -11.82
N GLY A 78 4.74 1.42 -12.22
CA GLY A 78 5.72 0.35 -12.34
C GLY A 78 6.09 -0.33 -11.02
N ALA A 79 5.36 -0.07 -9.93
CA ALA A 79 5.53 -0.68 -8.62
C ALA A 79 4.74 -2.01 -8.50
N GLY A 80 4.89 -2.89 -9.49
CA GLY A 80 4.07 -4.10 -9.62
C GLY A 80 4.10 -5.06 -8.42
N VAL A 81 5.17 -5.08 -7.63
CA VAL A 81 5.24 -5.88 -6.38
C VAL A 81 4.22 -5.39 -5.36
N VAL A 82 4.07 -4.07 -5.20
CA VAL A 82 3.07 -3.49 -4.29
C VAL A 82 1.65 -3.78 -4.79
N ALA A 83 1.43 -3.73 -6.10
CA ALA A 83 0.16 -4.13 -6.69
C ALA A 83 -0.18 -5.61 -6.42
N ILE A 84 0.81 -6.52 -6.39
CA ILE A 84 0.61 -7.93 -6.01
C ILE A 84 0.14 -8.04 -4.55
N GLU A 85 0.75 -7.32 -3.63
CA GLU A 85 0.34 -7.29 -2.21
C GLU A 85 -1.13 -6.83 -2.09
N LEU A 86 -1.53 -5.80 -2.84
CA LEU A 86 -2.93 -5.34 -2.84
C LEU A 86 -3.91 -6.38 -3.38
N ARG A 87 -3.51 -7.25 -4.31
CA ARG A 87 -4.35 -8.39 -4.73
C ARG A 87 -4.55 -9.40 -3.60
N THR A 88 -3.55 -9.58 -2.74
CA THR A 88 -3.68 -10.40 -1.53
C THR A 88 -4.62 -9.71 -0.53
N GLU A 89 -4.48 -8.41 -0.32
CA GLU A 89 -5.38 -7.64 0.56
C GLU A 89 -6.84 -7.65 0.08
N LEU A 90 -7.08 -7.56 -1.23
CA LEU A 90 -8.43 -7.70 -1.81
C LEU A 90 -9.02 -9.09 -1.59
N ARG A 91 -8.19 -10.15 -1.60
CA ARG A 91 -8.64 -11.50 -1.23
C ARG A 91 -9.01 -11.59 0.25
N ASN A 92 -8.18 -11.02 1.13
CA ASN A 92 -8.48 -10.94 2.55
C ASN A 92 -9.76 -10.15 2.83
N LEU A 93 -10.00 -9.07 2.06
CA LEU A 93 -11.21 -8.28 2.16
C LEU A 93 -12.46 -9.07 1.79
N ARG A 94 -12.41 -9.94 0.77
CA ARG A 94 -13.52 -10.85 0.43
C ARG A 94 -13.86 -11.79 1.58
N ILE A 95 -12.84 -12.32 2.26
CA ILE A 95 -13.05 -13.16 3.46
C ILE A 95 -13.71 -12.32 4.56
N ALA A 96 -13.27 -11.07 4.76
CA ALA A 96 -13.89 -10.18 5.74
C ALA A 96 -15.36 -9.88 5.41
N LYS A 97 -15.71 -9.62 4.14
CA LYS A 97 -17.10 -9.43 3.70
C LYS A 97 -17.94 -10.69 3.95
N GLN A 98 -17.41 -11.88 3.63
CA GLN A 98 -18.09 -13.15 3.90
C GLN A 98 -18.32 -13.38 5.40
N VAL A 99 -17.34 -13.10 6.26
CA VAL A 99 -17.48 -13.21 7.72
C VAL A 99 -18.57 -12.27 8.24
N ASN A 100 -18.66 -11.07 7.67
CA ASN A 100 -19.70 -10.10 8.01
C ASN A 100 -21.00 -10.31 7.24
N ARG A 101 -21.13 -11.31 6.34
CA ARG A 101 -22.33 -11.54 5.51
C ARG A 101 -22.76 -10.30 4.71
N CYS A 102 -21.79 -9.65 4.07
CA CYS A 102 -21.99 -8.50 3.19
C CYS A 102 -22.18 -8.93 1.72
N ASP A 103 -22.95 -10.00 1.51
CA ASP A 103 -23.07 -10.71 0.23
C ASP A 103 -23.62 -9.84 -0.91
#